data_AF-A0A848HE67-F1
#
_entry.id   AF-A0A848HE67-F1
#
_cell.length_a   1.000
_cell.length_b   1.000
_cell.length_c   1.000
_cell.angle_alpha   90.00
_cell.angle_beta   90.00
_cell.angle_gamma   90.00
#
_symmetry.space_group_name_H-M   'P 1'
#
loop_
_entity.id
_entity.type
_entity.pdbx_description
1 polymer ?
#
loop_
_entity_poly.entity_id
_entity_poly.type
_entity_poly.pdbx_seq_one_letter_code
_entity_poly.pdbx_strand_id
1 'polypeptide(L)'
;MAYPFALSTLRNAALALACAAFSACSYVLLPPNVQHVAPPSKSLAEADRKLADATARRAAIEAEFAASEQVCYGKFFVNNCLDKAREKRREELAVVRSIEIEAELVQRRAKVDERDRALAETLKEDKAEAAQRAANPRPPREDEAAPPPKPIAPRANREATNAAKLKGIAEKEKAEAGKRAANVAAFEKKRQESERRQAERAKRQAERQAEKN
;
A
#
# COMPACT_ATOMS: atom_id res chain seq x y z
N MET A 1 24.49 49.21 -34.79
CA MET A 1 24.24 48.19 -33.74
C MET A 1 22.75 48.10 -33.49
N ALA A 2 22.08 47.11 -34.08
CA ALA A 2 20.71 46.60 -33.84
C ALA A 2 20.57 45.50 -34.91
N TYR A 3 20.24 44.22 -34.66
CA TYR A 3 19.11 43.67 -33.94
C TYR A 3 19.42 42.18 -33.60
N PRO A 4 19.48 41.76 -32.32
CA PRO A 4 19.45 40.33 -31.99
C PRO A 4 18.25 39.91 -31.11
N PHE A 5 17.25 40.78 -30.90
CA PHE A 5 16.15 40.52 -29.97
C PHE A 5 14.85 39.99 -30.62
N ALA A 6 14.69 40.08 -31.94
CA ALA A 6 13.43 39.74 -32.61
C ALA A 6 13.22 38.23 -32.89
N LEU A 7 14.29 37.43 -32.88
CA LEU A 7 14.22 35.99 -33.19
C LEU A 7 13.90 35.11 -31.97
N SER A 8 14.16 35.58 -30.74
CA SER A 8 13.88 34.80 -29.52
C SER A 8 12.42 34.85 -29.08
N THR A 9 11.75 35.98 -29.33
CA THR A 9 10.33 36.18 -28.98
C THR A 9 9.40 35.30 -29.81
N LEU A 10 9.73 35.06 -31.09
CA LEU A 10 8.96 34.20 -31.99
C LEU A 10 9.07 32.70 -31.64
N ARG A 11 10.24 32.22 -31.18
CA ARG A 11 10.40 30.83 -30.70
C ARG A 11 9.64 30.57 -29.41
N ASN A 12 9.61 31.53 -28.49
CA ASN A 12 8.89 31.39 -27.22
C ASN A 12 7.37 31.45 -27.39
N ALA A 13 6.88 32.26 -28.34
CA ALA A 13 5.46 32.31 -28.69
C ALA A 13 4.97 31.00 -29.32
N ALA A 14 5.77 30.38 -30.21
CA ALA A 14 5.43 29.09 -30.82
C ALA A 14 5.40 27.93 -29.79
N LEU A 15 6.30 27.95 -28.79
CA LEU A 15 6.33 26.95 -27.72
C LEU A 15 5.11 27.08 -26.79
N ALA A 16 4.70 28.31 -26.45
CA ALA A 16 3.54 28.56 -25.60
C ALA A 16 2.22 28.14 -26.28
N LEU A 17 2.11 28.34 -27.60
CA LEU A 17 0.93 27.96 -28.38
C LEU A 17 0.82 26.44 -28.58
N ALA A 18 1.96 25.75 -28.69
CA ALA A 18 2.00 24.28 -28.72
C ALA A 18 1.58 23.65 -27.38
N CYS A 19 2.00 24.21 -26.24
CA CYS A 19 1.60 23.72 -24.92
C CYS A 19 0.10 23.94 -24.63
N ALA A 20 -0.51 25.01 -25.14
CA ALA A 20 -1.94 25.26 -24.99
C ALA A 20 -2.80 24.25 -25.78
N ALA A 21 -2.34 23.82 -26.96
CA ALA A 21 -3.05 22.83 -27.79
C ALA A 21 -3.07 21.42 -27.16
N PHE A 22 -2.00 21.03 -26.46
CA PHE A 22 -1.96 19.73 -25.75
C PHE A 22 -2.81 19.70 -24.48
N SER A 23 -3.08 20.86 -23.85
CA SER A 23 -3.91 20.92 -22.64
C SER A 23 -5.42 20.83 -22.92
N ALA A 24 -5.87 21.10 -24.15
CA ALA A 24 -7.29 21.10 -24.48
C ALA A 24 -7.85 19.69 -24.79
N CYS A 25 -7.01 18.74 -25.17
CA CYS A 25 -7.45 17.37 -25.53
C CYS A 25 -7.56 16.40 -24.35
N SER A 26 -7.14 16.77 -23.13
CA SER A 26 -7.18 15.88 -21.96
C SER A 26 -8.45 16.00 -21.12
N TYR A 27 -9.30 17.01 -21.34
CA TYR A 27 -10.45 17.31 -20.47
C TYR A 27 -11.78 16.66 -20.89
N VAL A 28 -11.90 16.07 -22.08
CA VAL A 28 -13.21 15.67 -22.65
C VAL A 28 -13.55 14.18 -22.50
N LEU A 29 -12.64 13.34 -22.00
CA LEU A 29 -12.84 11.88 -21.94
C LEU A 29 -12.77 11.25 -20.54
N LEU A 30 -12.80 12.03 -19.46
CA LEU A 30 -13.04 11.43 -18.15
C LEU A 30 -14.56 11.26 -17.96
N PRO A 31 -15.07 10.01 -17.89
CA PRO A 31 -16.45 9.80 -17.46
C PRO A 31 -16.64 10.46 -16.07
N PRO A 32 -17.84 10.99 -15.76
CA PRO A 32 -18.10 11.56 -14.45
C PRO A 32 -17.75 10.51 -13.38
N ASN A 33 -16.78 10.83 -12.54
CA ASN A 33 -16.42 10.00 -11.41
C ASN A 33 -17.57 10.13 -10.42
N VAL A 34 -18.57 9.23 -10.52
CA VAL A 34 -19.66 9.15 -9.54
C VAL A 34 -19.02 8.67 -8.24
N GLN A 35 -18.58 9.63 -7.43
CA GLN A 35 -18.02 9.34 -6.12
C GLN A 35 -19.17 8.92 -5.21
N HIS A 36 -19.17 7.66 -4.80
CA HIS A 36 -20.05 7.23 -3.71
C HIS A 36 -19.55 7.89 -2.42
N VAL A 37 -20.40 8.71 -1.81
CA VAL A 37 -20.13 9.35 -0.52
C VAL A 37 -20.97 8.64 0.54
N ALA A 38 -20.31 7.94 1.45
CA ALA A 38 -20.97 7.31 2.58
C ALA A 38 -21.30 8.35 3.67
N PRO A 39 -22.43 8.20 4.38
CA PRO A 39 -22.79 9.10 5.47
C PRO A 39 -21.79 8.96 6.63
N PRO A 40 -21.35 10.09 7.24
CA PRO A 40 -20.35 10.07 8.29
C PRO A 40 -20.85 9.36 9.56
N SER A 41 -19.97 8.56 10.16
CA SER A 41 -20.17 7.87 11.44
C SER A 41 -20.01 8.84 12.59
N LYS A 42 -20.91 8.78 13.58
CA LYS A 42 -20.91 9.68 14.74
C LYS A 42 -20.11 9.13 15.92
N SER A 43 -19.77 7.84 15.90
CA SER A 43 -19.07 7.16 16.99
C SER A 43 -18.21 6.01 16.47
N LEU A 44 -17.24 5.57 17.27
CA LEU A 44 -16.42 4.39 16.96
C LEU A 44 -17.26 3.12 16.85
N ALA A 45 -18.20 2.91 17.78
CA ALA A 45 -19.10 1.76 17.73
C ALA A 45 -20.01 1.75 16.49
N GLU A 46 -20.35 2.92 15.92
CA GLU A 46 -21.03 2.99 14.63
C GLU A 46 -20.09 2.65 13.47
N ALA A 47 -18.86 3.16 13.48
CA ALA A 47 -17.86 2.85 12.47
C ALA A 47 -17.52 1.34 12.44
N ASP A 48 -17.37 0.71 13.60
CA ASP A 48 -17.09 -0.72 13.71
C ASP A 48 -18.25 -1.56 13.15
N ARG A 49 -19.50 -1.17 13.42
CA ARG A 49 -20.68 -1.81 12.84
C ARG A 49 -20.70 -1.65 11.32
N LYS A 50 -20.45 -0.45 10.80
CA LYS A 50 -20.37 -0.22 9.35
C LYS A 50 -19.29 -1.06 8.68
N LEU A 51 -18.14 -1.30 9.33
CA LEU A 51 -17.10 -2.19 8.79
C LEU A 51 -17.51 -3.65 8.78
N ALA A 52 -18.19 -4.12 9.83
CA ALA A 52 -18.74 -5.47 9.88
C ALA A 52 -19.79 -5.68 8.78
N ASP A 53 -20.71 -4.72 8.64
CA ASP A 53 -21.75 -4.73 7.61
C ASP A 53 -21.15 -4.65 6.20
N ALA A 54 -20.13 -3.81 5.99
CA ALA A 54 -19.39 -3.71 4.73
C ALA A 54 -18.71 -5.04 4.37
N THR A 55 -18.12 -5.73 5.35
CA THR A 55 -17.50 -7.05 5.15
C THR A 55 -18.53 -8.09 4.73
N ALA A 56 -19.69 -8.14 5.41
CA ALA A 56 -20.79 -9.02 5.04
C ALA A 56 -21.33 -8.71 3.65
N ARG A 57 -21.52 -7.42 3.33
CA ARG A 57 -21.97 -6.94 2.02
C ARG A 57 -21.00 -7.33 0.92
N ARG A 58 -19.69 -7.19 1.16
CA ARG A 58 -18.64 -7.60 0.22
C ARG A 58 -18.71 -9.10 -0.07
N ALA A 59 -18.83 -9.92 0.97
CA ALA A 59 -18.96 -11.38 0.82
C ALA A 59 -20.22 -11.75 0.01
N ALA A 60 -21.35 -11.07 0.26
CA ALA A 60 -22.59 -11.26 -0.50
C ALA A 60 -22.43 -10.89 -1.98
N ILE A 61 -21.78 -9.77 -2.29
CA ILE A 61 -21.53 -9.33 -3.68
C ILE A 61 -20.65 -10.34 -4.42
N GLU A 62 -19.58 -10.83 -3.78
CA GLU A 62 -18.70 -11.85 -4.38
C GLU A 62 -19.43 -13.18 -4.60
N ALA A 63 -20.29 -13.59 -3.66
CA ALA A 63 -21.12 -14.78 -3.80
C ALA A 63 -22.16 -14.64 -4.93
N GLU A 64 -22.80 -13.48 -5.05
CA GLU A 64 -23.73 -13.19 -6.15
C GLU A 64 -23.02 -13.20 -7.50
N PHE A 65 -21.83 -12.62 -7.57
CA PHE A 65 -21.02 -12.65 -8.79
C PHE A 65 -20.63 -14.08 -9.16
N ALA A 66 -20.15 -14.88 -8.20
CA ALA A 66 -19.82 -16.28 -8.44
C ALA A 66 -21.02 -17.11 -8.92
N ALA A 67 -22.21 -16.88 -8.34
CA ALA A 67 -23.45 -17.50 -8.81
C ALA A 67 -23.82 -17.05 -10.23
N SER A 68 -23.65 -15.75 -10.51
CA SER A 68 -23.90 -15.17 -11.84
C SER A 68 -22.95 -15.73 -12.89
N GLU A 69 -21.69 -16.00 -12.55
CA GLU A 69 -20.74 -16.66 -13.45
C GLU A 69 -21.23 -18.04 -13.88
N GLN A 70 -21.70 -18.88 -12.94
CA GLN A 70 -22.27 -20.19 -13.26
C GLN A 70 -23.45 -20.09 -14.23
N VAL A 71 -24.35 -19.13 -14.00
CA VAL A 71 -25.51 -18.88 -14.87
C VAL A 71 -25.08 -18.38 -16.25
N CYS A 72 -24.09 -17.47 -16.30
CA CYS A 72 -23.63 -16.88 -17.55
C CYS A 72 -22.97 -17.90 -18.48
N TYR A 73 -22.25 -18.90 -17.94
CA TYR A 73 -21.68 -19.98 -18.75
C TYR A 73 -22.73 -20.88 -19.41
N GLY A 74 -23.98 -20.89 -18.91
CA GLY A 74 -25.10 -21.60 -19.55
C GLY A 74 -25.82 -20.83 -20.66
N LYS A 75 -25.43 -19.58 -20.95
CA LYS A 75 -26.09 -18.72 -21.95
C LYS A 75 -25.33 -18.68 -23.26
N PHE A 76 -26.03 -18.45 -24.37
CA PHE A 76 -25.39 -18.30 -25.68
C PHE A 76 -24.46 -17.07 -25.74
N PHE A 77 -24.89 -15.94 -25.16
CA PHE A 77 -24.10 -14.71 -25.10
C PHE A 77 -23.31 -14.59 -23.78
N VAL A 78 -22.42 -15.56 -23.52
CA VAL A 78 -21.63 -15.64 -22.26
C VAL A 78 -20.89 -14.32 -21.97
N ASN A 79 -20.17 -13.76 -22.95
CA ASN A 79 -19.36 -12.56 -22.74
C ASN A 79 -20.21 -11.36 -22.30
N ASN A 80 -21.33 -11.08 -22.99
CA ASN A 80 -22.22 -9.98 -22.60
C ASN A 80 -22.81 -10.20 -21.20
N CYS A 81 -23.14 -11.43 -20.85
CA CYS A 81 -23.62 -11.76 -19.51
C CYS A 81 -22.55 -11.52 -18.44
N LEU A 82 -21.33 -11.98 -18.68
CA LEU A 82 -20.20 -11.79 -17.76
C LEU A 82 -19.84 -10.31 -17.61
N ASP A 83 -19.87 -9.53 -18.70
CA ASP A 83 -19.59 -8.09 -18.66
C ASP A 83 -20.61 -7.36 -17.79
N LYS A 84 -21.90 -7.68 -17.94
CA LYS A 84 -22.96 -7.12 -17.08
C LYS A 84 -22.77 -7.51 -15.61
N ALA A 85 -22.42 -8.77 -15.33
CA ALA A 85 -22.15 -9.23 -13.98
C ALA A 85 -20.93 -8.52 -13.36
N ARG A 86 -19.88 -8.27 -14.17
CA ARG A 86 -18.67 -7.55 -13.74
C ARG A 86 -18.95 -6.08 -13.45
N GLU A 87 -19.71 -5.40 -14.31
CA GLU A 87 -20.07 -4.00 -14.08
C GLU A 87 -20.95 -3.85 -12.84
N LYS A 88 -21.94 -4.73 -12.65
CA LYS A 88 -22.74 -4.76 -11.42
C LYS A 88 -21.87 -4.92 -10.18
N ARG A 89 -20.98 -5.93 -10.18
CA ARG A 89 -20.02 -6.15 -9.08
C ARG A 89 -19.16 -4.93 -8.83
N ARG A 90 -18.66 -4.29 -9.88
CA ARG A 90 -17.80 -3.10 -9.78
C ARG A 90 -18.52 -1.93 -9.12
N GLU A 91 -19.76 -1.65 -9.53
CA GLU A 91 -20.59 -0.58 -8.96
C GLU A 91 -20.90 -0.85 -7.48
N GLU A 92 -21.32 -2.07 -7.14
CA GLU A 92 -21.65 -2.42 -5.77
C GLU A 92 -20.43 -2.41 -4.84
N LEU A 93 -19.28 -2.90 -5.31
CA LEU A 93 -18.03 -2.83 -4.55
C LEU A 93 -17.54 -1.37 -4.38
N ALA A 94 -17.82 -0.49 -5.33
CA ALA A 94 -17.47 0.93 -5.20
C ALA A 94 -18.28 1.60 -4.06
N VAL A 95 -19.56 1.25 -3.91
CA VAL A 95 -20.38 1.68 -2.77
C VAL A 95 -19.81 1.15 -1.46
N VAL A 96 -19.52 -0.15 -1.37
CA VAL A 96 -18.96 -0.77 -0.16
C VAL A 96 -17.64 -0.10 0.23
N ARG A 97 -16.76 0.15 -0.73
CA ARG A 97 -15.48 0.81 -0.51
C ARG A 97 -15.65 2.22 0.07
N SER A 98 -16.67 2.97 -0.34
CA SER A 98 -16.94 4.29 0.24
C SER A 98 -17.29 4.23 1.72
N ILE A 99 -18.02 3.18 2.13
CA ILE A 99 -18.39 2.94 3.53
C ILE A 99 -17.16 2.51 4.33
N GLU A 100 -16.33 1.60 3.78
CA GLU A 100 -15.08 1.17 4.40
C GLU A 100 -14.15 2.36 4.68
N ILE A 101 -13.94 3.23 3.69
CA ILE A 101 -13.05 4.40 3.83
C ILE A 101 -13.56 5.37 4.91
N GLU A 102 -14.87 5.63 4.94
CA GLU A 102 -15.48 6.51 5.93
C GLU A 102 -15.30 5.97 7.35
N ALA A 103 -15.63 4.70 7.57
CA ALA A 103 -15.53 4.09 8.88
C ALA A 103 -14.07 3.97 9.36
N GLU A 104 -13.13 3.60 8.47
CA GLU A 104 -11.71 3.58 8.77
C GLU A 104 -11.17 4.97 9.13
N LEU A 105 -11.68 6.03 8.50
CA LEU A 105 -11.27 7.40 8.82
C LEU A 105 -11.59 7.74 10.28
N VAL A 106 -12.75 7.33 10.79
CA VAL A 106 -13.15 7.55 12.19
C VAL A 106 -12.25 6.76 13.14
N GLN A 107 -11.96 5.49 12.84
CA GLN A 107 -11.02 4.69 13.64
C GLN A 107 -9.62 5.29 13.67
N ARG A 108 -9.11 5.77 12.53
CA ARG A 108 -7.80 6.42 12.44
C ARG A 108 -7.75 7.71 13.27
N ARG A 109 -8.82 8.52 13.21
CA ARG A 109 -8.94 9.75 14.02
C ARG A 109 -8.92 9.43 15.51
N ALA A 110 -9.70 8.45 15.95
CA ALA A 110 -9.70 8.06 17.37
C ALA A 110 -8.34 7.57 17.87
N LYS A 111 -7.60 6.79 17.06
CA LYS A 111 -6.24 6.35 17.41
C LYS A 111 -5.27 7.53 17.51
N VAL A 112 -5.42 8.52 16.64
CA VAL A 112 -4.63 9.76 16.71
C VAL A 112 -4.97 10.53 17.97
N ASP A 113 -6.25 10.71 18.28
CA ASP A 113 -6.70 11.43 19.48
C ASP A 113 -6.21 10.74 20.77
N GLU A 114 -6.23 9.41 20.82
CA GLU A 114 -5.70 8.62 21.94
C GLU A 114 -4.19 8.86 22.11
N ARG A 115 -3.42 8.75 21.03
CA ARG A 115 -1.98 8.99 21.06
C ARG A 115 -1.67 10.43 21.49
N ASP A 116 -2.41 11.40 21.00
CA ASP A 116 -2.17 12.81 21.30
C ASP A 116 -2.48 13.12 22.78
N ARG A 117 -3.47 12.44 23.39
CA ARG A 117 -3.71 12.48 24.85
C ARG A 117 -2.55 11.87 25.63
N ALA A 118 -2.08 10.69 25.23
CA ALA A 118 -0.94 10.04 25.88
C ALA A 118 0.32 10.92 25.82
N LEU A 119 0.60 11.53 24.67
CA LEU A 119 1.72 12.48 24.53
C LEU A 119 1.54 13.72 25.41
N ALA A 120 0.33 14.24 25.54
CA ALA A 120 0.08 15.37 26.41
C ALA A 120 0.28 15.03 27.90
N GLU A 121 -0.02 13.79 28.31
CA GLU A 121 0.25 13.29 29.66
C GLU A 121 1.75 13.13 29.91
N THR A 122 2.48 12.46 29.01
CA THR A 122 3.94 12.31 29.16
C THR A 122 4.64 13.66 29.18
N LEU A 123 4.21 14.64 28.37
CA LEU A 123 4.77 15.99 28.39
C LEU A 123 4.51 16.73 29.71
N LYS A 124 3.41 16.44 30.41
CA LYS A 124 3.15 17.01 31.75
C LYS A 124 4.08 16.37 32.78
N GLU A 125 4.23 15.06 32.73
CA GLU A 125 5.14 14.30 33.61
C GLU A 125 6.58 14.76 33.40
N ASP A 126 7.05 14.82 32.15
CA ASP A 126 8.38 15.29 31.79
C ASP A 126 8.65 16.72 32.29
N LYS A 127 7.67 17.61 32.19
CA LYS A 127 7.78 18.98 32.73
C LYS A 127 7.84 18.99 34.25
N ALA A 128 7.03 18.17 34.92
CA ALA A 128 7.05 18.05 36.37
C ALA A 128 8.38 17.48 36.86
N GLU A 129 8.89 16.43 36.21
CA GLU A 129 10.19 15.85 36.50
C GLU A 129 11.33 16.83 36.20
N ALA A 130 11.28 17.55 35.09
CA ALA A 130 12.29 18.56 34.76
C ALA A 130 12.30 19.68 35.83
N ALA A 131 11.12 20.13 36.28
CA ALA A 131 11.02 21.10 37.37
C ALA A 131 11.57 20.54 38.69
N GLN A 132 11.30 19.27 39.02
CA GLN A 132 11.85 18.60 40.20
C GLN A 132 13.39 18.46 40.11
N ARG A 133 13.92 18.10 38.95
CA ARG A 133 15.38 18.02 38.72
C ARG A 133 16.05 19.40 38.76
N ALA A 134 15.35 20.45 38.33
CA ALA A 134 15.83 21.82 38.43
C ALA A 134 15.82 22.32 39.89
N ALA A 135 14.79 21.96 40.67
CA ALA A 135 14.67 22.29 42.09
C ALA A 135 15.66 21.51 42.96
N ASN A 136 15.94 20.25 42.60
CA ASN A 136 16.93 19.39 43.25
C ASN A 136 18.05 19.08 42.24
N PRO A 137 18.93 20.05 41.96
CA PRO A 137 20.04 19.83 41.05
C PRO A 137 20.88 18.69 41.61
N ARG A 138 21.08 17.66 40.78
CA ARG A 138 21.95 16.55 41.14
C ARG A 138 23.33 17.14 41.46
N PRO A 139 23.96 16.79 42.59
CA PRO A 139 25.30 17.27 42.88
C PRO A 139 26.19 16.96 41.66
N PRO A 140 27.11 17.87 41.29
CA PRO A 140 28.13 17.55 40.30
C PRO A 140 28.67 16.18 40.64
N ARG A 141 28.64 15.25 39.68
CA ARG A 141 29.42 14.04 39.86
C ARG A 141 30.83 14.55 40.06
N GLU A 142 31.39 14.34 41.25
CA GLU A 142 32.82 14.44 41.44
C GLU A 142 33.43 13.62 40.30
N ASP A 143 34.43 14.18 39.62
CA ASP A 143 35.22 13.47 38.63
C ASP A 143 36.02 12.39 39.37
N GLU A 144 35.32 11.37 39.86
CA GLU A 144 35.90 10.12 40.28
C GLU A 144 36.56 9.60 39.02
N ALA A 145 37.91 9.60 39.03
CA ALA A 145 38.73 9.18 37.92
C ALA A 145 38.07 7.95 37.29
N ALA A 146 37.70 8.08 36.00
CA ALA A 146 36.88 7.09 35.32
C ALA A 146 37.36 5.71 35.75
N PRO A 147 36.49 4.86 36.34
CA PRO A 147 36.93 3.57 36.85
C PRO A 147 37.74 2.90 35.75
N PRO A 148 38.91 2.32 36.06
CA PRO A 148 39.80 1.78 35.05
C PRO A 148 38.96 0.96 34.08
N PRO A 149 39.13 1.16 32.76
CA PRO A 149 38.23 0.60 31.77
C PRO A 149 38.01 -0.86 32.13
N LYS A 150 36.75 -1.22 32.40
CA LYS A 150 36.40 -2.60 32.76
C LYS A 150 37.17 -3.50 31.81
N PRO A 151 37.95 -4.49 32.31
CA PRO A 151 38.79 -5.29 31.44
C PRO A 151 37.93 -5.74 30.27
N ILE A 152 38.33 -5.31 29.06
CA ILE A 152 37.62 -5.64 27.84
C ILE A 152 37.56 -7.16 27.86
N ALA A 153 36.36 -7.71 28.05
CA ALA A 153 36.17 -9.15 28.05
C ALA A 153 36.92 -9.69 26.82
N PRO A 154 37.81 -10.67 27.00
CA PRO A 154 38.76 -11.04 25.96
C PRO A 154 38.02 -11.26 24.66
N ARG A 155 38.54 -10.74 23.54
CA ARG A 155 37.91 -10.87 22.20
C ARG A 155 37.54 -12.32 21.86
N ALA A 156 38.19 -13.29 22.50
CA ALA A 156 37.82 -14.69 22.53
C ALA A 156 36.32 -14.95 22.76
N ASN A 157 35.62 -14.16 23.59
CA ASN A 157 34.19 -14.33 23.84
C ASN A 157 33.32 -13.77 22.69
N ARG A 158 33.80 -12.75 21.96
CA ARG A 158 33.15 -12.25 20.74
C ARG A 158 33.36 -13.20 19.56
N GLU A 159 34.55 -13.78 19.43
CA GLU A 159 34.86 -14.77 18.40
C GLU A 159 34.07 -16.06 18.63
N ALA A 160 33.98 -16.54 19.87
CA ALA A 160 33.16 -17.70 20.21
C ALA A 160 31.66 -17.47 19.95
N THR A 161 31.12 -16.30 20.31
CA THR A 161 29.71 -15.96 20.03
C THR A 161 29.44 -15.78 18.54
N ASN A 162 30.35 -15.18 17.77
CA ASN A 162 30.23 -15.10 16.32
C ASN A 162 30.35 -16.47 15.65
N ALA A 163 31.28 -17.32 16.08
CA ALA A 163 31.40 -18.68 15.58
C ALA A 163 30.15 -19.52 15.88
N ALA A 164 29.57 -19.38 17.07
CA ALA A 164 28.30 -20.04 17.42
C ALA A 164 27.13 -19.54 16.54
N LYS A 165 27.06 -18.22 16.28
CA LYS A 165 26.08 -17.64 15.36
C LYS A 165 26.25 -18.18 13.94
N LEU A 166 27.48 -18.22 13.41
CA LEU A 166 27.76 -18.72 12.07
C LEU A 166 27.43 -20.21 11.93
N LYS A 167 27.71 -21.02 12.95
CA LYS A 167 27.28 -22.43 12.99
C LYS A 167 25.77 -22.56 12.97
N GLY A 168 25.05 -21.79 13.80
CA GLY A 168 23.59 -21.79 13.81
C GLY A 168 22.97 -21.31 12.49
N ILE A 169 23.60 -20.36 11.79
CA ILE A 169 23.20 -19.95 10.44
C ILE A 169 23.43 -21.10 9.45
N ALA A 170 24.62 -21.71 9.44
CA ALA A 170 24.96 -22.79 8.53
C ALA A 170 24.05 -24.03 8.72
N GLU A 171 23.66 -24.35 9.96
CA GLU A 171 22.72 -25.43 10.25
C GLU A 171 21.32 -25.12 9.75
N LYS A 172 20.81 -23.90 9.98
CA LYS A 172 19.52 -23.44 9.42
C LYS A 172 19.55 -23.44 7.91
N GLU A 173 20.64 -22.98 7.31
CA GLU A 173 20.78 -22.95 5.86
C GLU A 173 20.77 -24.35 5.25
N LYS A 174 21.45 -25.32 5.88
CA LYS A 174 21.40 -26.73 5.48
C LYS A 174 20.00 -27.32 5.66
N ALA A 175 19.34 -27.05 6.78
CA ALA A 175 17.97 -27.52 7.05
C ALA A 175 16.94 -26.93 6.07
N GLU A 176 17.13 -25.70 5.63
CA GLU A 176 16.23 -24.98 4.73
C GLU A 176 16.65 -25.04 3.25
N ALA A 177 17.80 -25.63 2.91
CA ALA A 177 18.30 -25.73 1.54
C ALA A 177 17.30 -26.42 0.60
N GLY A 178 16.73 -27.55 1.04
CA GLY A 178 15.70 -28.26 0.28
C GLY A 178 14.43 -27.43 0.07
N LYS A 179 13.98 -26.70 1.10
CA LYS A 179 12.81 -25.82 1.00
C LYS A 179 13.07 -24.65 0.05
N ARG A 180 14.26 -24.04 0.11
CA ARG A 180 14.66 -22.95 -0.80
C ARG A 180 14.73 -23.43 -2.25
N ALA A 181 15.34 -24.59 -2.50
CA ALA A 181 15.39 -25.19 -3.83
C ALA A 181 13.98 -25.49 -4.37
N ALA A 182 13.09 -26.05 -3.53
CA ALA A 182 11.70 -26.30 -3.90
C ALA A 182 10.92 -25.01 -4.20
N ASN A 183 11.13 -23.94 -3.42
CA ASN A 183 10.49 -22.64 -3.64
C ASN A 183 10.97 -21.98 -4.94
N VAL A 184 12.27 -22.07 -5.25
CA VAL A 184 12.83 -21.57 -6.52
C VAL A 184 12.23 -22.33 -7.70
N ALA A 185 12.22 -23.66 -7.65
CA ALA A 185 11.62 -24.48 -8.71
C ALA A 185 10.11 -24.19 -8.88
N ALA A 186 9.37 -24.02 -7.77
CA ALA A 186 7.96 -23.66 -7.81
C ALA A 186 7.73 -22.27 -8.42
N PHE A 187 8.60 -21.31 -8.11
CA PHE A 187 8.53 -19.96 -8.67
C PHE A 187 8.81 -19.97 -10.18
N GLU A 188 9.86 -20.67 -10.62
CA GLU A 188 10.19 -20.80 -12.05
C GLU A 188 9.06 -21.47 -12.84
N LYS A 189 8.45 -22.53 -12.30
CA LYS A 189 7.28 -23.18 -12.91
C LYS A 189 6.11 -22.21 -13.04
N LYS A 190 5.81 -21.43 -11.99
CA LYS A 190 4.76 -20.40 -12.04
C LYS A 190 5.07 -19.30 -13.05
N ARG A 191 6.33 -18.92 -13.20
CA ARG A 191 6.78 -17.92 -14.18
C ARG A 191 6.55 -18.42 -15.60
N GLN A 192 7.03 -19.63 -15.93
CA GLN A 192 6.81 -20.25 -17.24
C GLN A 192 5.33 -20.43 -17.56
N GLU A 193 4.52 -20.83 -16.57
CA GLU A 193 3.08 -20.95 -16.75
C GLU A 193 2.41 -19.60 -17.02
N SER A 194 2.81 -18.55 -16.30
CA SER A 194 2.32 -17.19 -16.52
C SER A 194 2.65 -16.69 -17.93
N GLU A 195 3.90 -16.87 -18.36
CA GLU A 195 4.38 -16.51 -19.71
C GLU A 195 3.60 -17.26 -20.79
N ARG A 196 3.39 -18.58 -20.63
CA ARG A 196 2.57 -19.39 -21.55
C ARG A 196 1.14 -18.85 -21.65
N ARG A 197 0.50 -18.56 -20.51
CA ARG A 197 -0.87 -18.02 -20.47
C ARG A 197 -0.93 -16.63 -21.10
N GLN A 198 0.11 -15.81 -20.95
CA GLN A 198 0.19 -14.49 -21.59
C GLN A 198 0.31 -14.63 -23.12
N ALA A 199 1.19 -15.50 -23.60
CA ALA A 199 1.37 -15.76 -25.03
C ALA A 199 0.08 -16.31 -25.67
N GLU A 200 -0.61 -17.23 -24.99
CA GLU A 200 -1.89 -17.76 -25.46
C GLU A 200 -2.97 -16.68 -25.53
N ARG A 201 -3.07 -15.82 -24.50
CA ARG A 201 -4.01 -14.69 -24.53
C ARG A 201 -3.70 -13.72 -25.67
N ALA A 202 -2.43 -13.43 -25.92
CA ALA A 202 -2.01 -12.56 -27.01
C ALA A 202 -2.36 -13.17 -28.39
N LYS A 203 -2.11 -14.48 -28.59
CA LYS A 203 -2.52 -15.19 -29.82
C LYS A 203 -4.02 -15.14 -30.04
N ARG A 204 -4.82 -15.50 -29.02
CA ARG A 204 -6.29 -15.44 -29.09
C ARG A 204 -6.82 -14.02 -29.32
N GLN A 205 -6.13 -12.99 -28.81
CA GLN A 205 -6.48 -11.59 -29.09
C GLN A 205 -6.16 -11.21 -30.54
N ALA A 206 -5.01 -11.63 -31.07
CA ALA A 206 -4.62 -11.38 -32.45
C ALA A 206 -5.55 -12.07 -33.46
N GLU A 207 -5.90 -13.34 -33.22
CA GLU A 207 -6.87 -14.09 -34.05
C GLU A 207 -8.24 -13.40 -34.07
N ARG A 208 -8.77 -13.02 -32.90
CA ARG A 208 -10.04 -12.27 -32.80
C ARG A 208 -9.99 -10.89 -33.46
N GLN A 209 -8.82 -10.26 -33.53
CA GLN A 209 -8.66 -8.98 -34.22
C GLN A 209 -8.59 -9.19 -35.74
N ALA A 210 -7.96 -10.28 -36.20
CA ALA A 210 -7.88 -10.63 -37.61
C ALA A 210 -9.24 -11.06 -38.19
N GLU A 211 -10.09 -11.76 -37.41
CA GLU A 211 -11.46 -12.13 -37.83
C GLU A 211 -12.43 -10.94 -37.92
N LYS A 212 -12.11 -9.81 -37.26
CA LYS A 212 -12.96 -8.61 -37.23
C LYS A 212 -12.65 -7.59 -38.33
N ASN A 213 -11.50 -7.74 -39.01
CA ASN A 213 -11.08 -6.90 -40.13
C ASN A 213 -11.38 -7.60 -41.45
#